data_AF-A0A5D3EFH4-F1
#
_entry.id   AF-A0A5D3EFH4-F1
#
_cell.length_a   1.000
_cell.length_b   1.000
_cell.length_c   1.000
_cell.angle_alpha   90.00
_cell.angle_beta   90.00
_cell.angle_gamma   90.00
#
_symmetry.space_group_name_H-M   'P 1'
#
loop_
_entity.id
_entity.type
_entity.pdbx_description
1 polymer ?
#
loop_
_entity_poly.entity_id
_entity_poly.type
_entity_poly.pdbx_seq_one_letter_code
_entity_poly.pdbx_strand_id
1 'polypeptide(L)'
;MKKNLFKSLLTMCALGAMFTACSNEGNEVPDVTKGEKKTVFMKLDLRPQSRATEDELNPSVPTDAKAPINKLDIFFYEGGSGNIQKHLTISSLTTPSINDLASGARLTEIPSAADKVLVRGNVPTSVALPANGPISAVENLLVDITTQNDKSNILLGHIAVTLSVWHTSDPNIFGTISTATDGDKYAEVQLEPAVARIEFEGLQTTTASTITGFDLKGIYQNNFFTKLKMGDGSSESKTDYGTDPSKYALGQGLFTTQNNGKLFDEFIALSATGGSSLVVSPTGGANKRWVYHVYENDATDANNQLQMIFKLENLQPSATIPSPQFLTVRGFKNTGGQLVKIEKGKIYKISKSDFTFDENNLTTVPNTNAVGVWLKVTVKDWEVVTVKPNL
;
A
#
# COMPACT_ATOMS: atom_id res chain seq x y z
N MET A 1 -51.49 73.82 -26.10
CA MET A 1 -52.60 72.83 -26.10
C MET A 1 -52.34 71.87 -24.93
N LYS A 2 -53.25 71.63 -23.97
CA LYS A 2 -54.53 70.86 -24.04
C LYS A 2 -54.32 69.41 -24.56
N LYS A 3 -54.78 68.34 -23.90
CA LYS A 3 -55.41 68.13 -22.58
C LYS A 3 -55.54 66.60 -22.32
N ASN A 4 -55.54 66.17 -21.05
CA ASN A 4 -56.34 65.10 -20.41
C ASN A 4 -56.39 63.67 -21.03
N LEU A 5 -56.04 62.60 -20.29
CA LEU A 5 -56.76 61.91 -19.18
C LEU A 5 -57.93 60.97 -19.60
N PHE A 6 -57.77 59.69 -19.21
CA PHE A 6 -58.75 58.76 -18.61
C PHE A 6 -60.02 58.28 -19.37
N LYS A 7 -60.17 56.94 -19.40
CA LYS A 7 -61.15 56.10 -18.66
C LYS A 7 -60.61 54.64 -18.65
N SER A 8 -60.34 54.00 -17.51
CA SER A 8 -61.25 53.29 -16.57
C SER A 8 -61.89 52.03 -17.21
N LEU A 9 -61.93 50.82 -16.63
CA LEU A 9 -61.88 50.31 -15.23
C LEU A 9 -60.77 49.23 -15.06
N LEU A 10 -60.14 48.99 -13.88
CA LEU A 10 -60.61 48.21 -12.70
C LEU A 10 -61.02 46.76 -13.06
N THR A 11 -60.47 45.67 -12.47
CA THR A 11 -60.59 45.28 -11.04
C THR A 11 -59.67 44.10 -10.63
N MET A 12 -59.12 44.19 -9.41
CA MET A 12 -58.60 43.18 -8.44
C MET A 12 -57.65 41.99 -8.77
N CYS A 13 -56.63 41.96 -7.91
CA CYS A 13 -55.70 40.93 -7.46
C CYS A 13 -56.27 39.54 -7.06
N ALA A 14 -55.46 38.49 -7.27
CA ALA A 14 -55.02 37.46 -6.29
C ALA A 14 -54.08 36.47 -7.04
N LEU A 15 -52.78 36.31 -6.74
CA LEU A 15 -52.13 35.67 -5.58
C LEU A 15 -52.57 34.21 -5.34
N GLY A 16 -51.68 33.23 -5.59
CA GLY A 16 -51.92 31.82 -5.23
C GLY A 16 -50.98 30.81 -5.93
N ALA A 17 -50.21 30.06 -5.15
CA ALA A 17 -49.18 29.11 -5.59
C ALA A 17 -49.65 27.98 -6.52
N MET A 18 -48.76 27.54 -7.42
CA MET A 18 -48.90 26.28 -8.19
C MET A 18 -48.48 25.09 -7.32
N PHE A 19 -49.32 24.05 -7.16
CA PHE A 19 -48.89 22.68 -6.81
C PHE A 19 -50.01 21.65 -7.02
N THR A 20 -49.64 20.45 -7.51
CA THR A 20 -50.38 19.15 -7.48
C THR A 20 -51.66 19.01 -8.34
N ALA A 21 -51.99 17.86 -8.96
CA ALA A 21 -51.29 16.56 -9.04
C ALA A 21 -51.80 15.64 -10.19
N CYS A 22 -50.91 14.72 -10.63
CA CYS A 22 -51.13 13.33 -11.10
C CYS A 22 -52.12 13.04 -12.27
N SER A 23 -51.65 12.48 -13.40
CA SER A 23 -51.42 11.03 -13.67
C SER A 23 -52.66 10.41 -14.38
N ASN A 24 -52.62 9.49 -15.35
CA ASN A 24 -51.58 8.71 -16.05
C ASN A 24 -52.00 8.64 -17.57
N GLU A 25 -51.31 8.09 -18.57
CA GLU A 25 -50.13 7.20 -18.67
C GLU A 25 -49.16 7.67 -19.79
N GLY A 26 -48.09 6.91 -20.06
CA GLY A 26 -47.15 7.15 -21.17
C GLY A 26 -45.69 6.79 -20.84
N ASN A 27 -45.47 5.59 -20.28
CA ASN A 27 -44.18 5.21 -19.70
C ASN A 27 -43.17 4.72 -20.77
N GLU A 28 -42.79 5.59 -21.70
CA GLU A 28 -41.58 5.40 -22.49
C GLU A 28 -40.36 5.79 -21.66
N VAL A 29 -39.75 4.77 -21.03
CA VAL A 29 -38.37 4.85 -20.57
C VAL A 29 -37.52 5.23 -21.79
N PRO A 30 -36.71 6.30 -21.75
CA PRO A 30 -35.86 6.64 -22.88
C PRO A 30 -34.92 5.47 -23.14
N ASP A 31 -35.03 4.90 -24.35
CA ASP A 31 -34.23 3.74 -24.76
C ASP A 31 -32.74 4.12 -24.63
N VAL A 32 -32.04 3.43 -23.73
CA VAL A 32 -30.62 3.67 -23.49
C VAL A 32 -29.88 3.10 -24.68
N THR A 33 -29.66 3.93 -25.69
CA THR A 33 -29.10 3.55 -26.98
C THR A 33 -27.93 2.61 -26.77
N LYS A 34 -28.12 1.37 -27.25
CA LYS A 34 -27.30 0.21 -26.93
C LYS A 34 -25.89 0.36 -27.49
N GLY A 35 -25.05 1.10 -26.76
CA GLY A 35 -23.69 1.44 -27.13
C GLY A 35 -22.90 0.19 -27.49
N GLU A 36 -22.18 0.26 -28.60
CA GLU A 36 -21.45 -0.88 -29.16
C GLU A 36 -20.54 -1.52 -28.10
N LYS A 37 -20.74 -2.81 -27.82
CA LYS A 37 -19.84 -3.58 -26.97
C LYS A 37 -18.51 -3.77 -27.70
N LYS A 38 -17.43 -3.21 -27.17
CA LYS A 38 -16.07 -3.39 -27.69
C LYS A 38 -15.29 -4.41 -26.85
N THR A 39 -14.11 -4.79 -27.33
CA THR A 39 -13.18 -5.64 -26.59
C THR A 39 -11.90 -4.90 -26.24
N VAL A 40 -11.31 -5.29 -25.11
CA VAL A 40 -10.07 -4.71 -24.59
C VAL A 40 -9.04 -5.80 -24.42
N PHE A 41 -7.84 -5.60 -24.95
CA PHE A 41 -6.68 -6.46 -24.64
C PHE A 41 -5.90 -5.89 -23.47
N MET A 42 -5.56 -6.74 -22.49
CA MET A 42 -4.83 -6.34 -21.29
C MET A 42 -3.69 -7.30 -20.99
N LYS A 43 -2.52 -6.73 -20.63
CA LYS A 43 -1.29 -7.43 -20.25
C LYS A 43 -0.83 -6.99 -18.85
N LEU A 44 -0.37 -7.94 -18.02
CA LEU A 44 0.03 -7.77 -16.61
C LEU A 44 1.35 -8.51 -16.27
N ASP A 45 1.93 -8.28 -15.09
CA ASP A 45 3.17 -8.94 -14.63
C ASP A 45 3.17 -9.23 -13.10
N LEU A 46 3.46 -10.49 -12.69
CA LEU A 46 2.99 -11.08 -11.41
C LEU A 46 3.88 -12.26 -10.89
N ARG A 47 3.97 -12.53 -9.56
CA ARG A 47 4.20 -13.88 -8.92
C ARG A 47 4.30 -13.88 -7.37
N PRO A 48 4.05 -15.01 -6.66
CA PRO A 48 3.74 -15.06 -5.20
C PRO A 48 4.87 -15.43 -4.21
N GLN A 49 4.73 -15.15 -2.88
CA GLN A 49 5.18 -15.88 -1.63
C GLN A 49 4.80 -15.10 -0.31
N SER A 50 4.98 -15.62 0.95
CA SER A 50 4.25 -15.20 2.21
C SER A 50 5.00 -14.92 3.57
N ARG A 51 4.25 -14.34 4.54
CA ARG A 51 4.38 -14.21 6.04
C ARG A 51 5.14 -13.04 6.73
N ALA A 52 5.81 -13.22 7.90
CA ALA A 52 6.16 -12.11 8.83
C ALA A 52 7.47 -12.25 9.64
N THR A 53 7.72 -13.41 10.26
CA THR A 53 9.09 -13.94 10.23
C THR A 53 9.17 -14.76 8.96
N GLU A 54 9.93 -14.26 8.01
CA GLU A 54 9.98 -14.82 6.67
C GLU A 54 11.39 -14.71 6.10
N ASP A 55 11.65 -15.47 5.04
CA ASP A 55 12.95 -15.47 4.38
C ASP A 55 13.21 -14.12 3.72
N GLU A 56 14.47 -13.71 3.80
CA GLU A 56 15.00 -12.57 3.06
C GLU A 56 14.61 -12.65 1.58
N LEU A 57 13.86 -11.66 1.09
CA LEU A 57 13.59 -11.55 -0.35
C LEU A 57 14.86 -11.13 -1.09
N ASN A 58 15.38 -11.95 -1.99
CA ASN A 58 16.50 -11.57 -2.84
C ASN A 58 16.04 -11.27 -4.27
N PRO A 59 15.93 -10.00 -4.73
CA PRO A 59 15.45 -9.66 -6.07
C PRO A 59 16.31 -10.19 -7.23
N SER A 60 17.55 -10.66 -6.95
CA SER A 60 18.33 -11.43 -7.93
C SER A 60 17.81 -12.86 -8.15
N VAL A 61 16.82 -13.30 -7.35
CA VAL A 61 16.05 -14.54 -7.47
C VAL A 61 14.66 -14.16 -8.01
N PRO A 62 14.25 -14.66 -9.20
CA PRO A 62 13.01 -14.23 -9.86
C PRO A 62 11.71 -14.50 -9.09
N THR A 63 11.70 -15.36 -8.07
CA THR A 63 10.54 -15.60 -7.19
C THR A 63 10.34 -14.52 -6.14
N ASP A 64 11.39 -13.80 -5.80
CA ASP A 64 11.43 -12.85 -4.68
C ASP A 64 11.36 -11.39 -5.16
N ALA A 65 11.59 -11.21 -6.46
CA ALA A 65 11.66 -9.93 -7.15
C ALA A 65 10.29 -9.24 -7.31
N LYS A 66 9.17 -9.95 -7.13
CA LYS A 66 7.80 -9.45 -7.38
C LYS A 66 6.80 -9.86 -6.32
N ALA A 67 5.67 -9.15 -6.28
CA ALA A 67 4.56 -9.42 -5.38
C ALA A 67 3.46 -10.30 -6.02
N PRO A 68 2.80 -11.18 -5.25
CA PRO A 68 1.69 -12.02 -5.68
C PRO A 68 0.49 -11.25 -6.15
N ILE A 69 -0.23 -11.79 -7.14
CA ILE A 69 -1.63 -11.41 -7.39
C ILE A 69 -2.51 -12.64 -7.26
N ASN A 70 -3.42 -12.60 -6.28
CA ASN A 70 -4.43 -13.63 -6.03
C ASN A 70 -5.81 -13.22 -6.59
N LYS A 71 -6.06 -11.89 -6.62
CA LYS A 71 -7.30 -11.27 -7.08
C LYS A 71 -6.97 -9.96 -7.79
N LEU A 72 -7.68 -9.67 -8.87
CA LEU A 72 -7.72 -8.37 -9.54
C LEU A 72 -9.13 -7.80 -9.49
N ASP A 73 -9.23 -6.50 -9.27
CA ASP A 73 -10.43 -5.71 -9.51
C ASP A 73 -10.11 -4.66 -10.58
N ILE A 74 -10.84 -4.74 -11.70
CA ILE A 74 -10.63 -3.93 -12.91
C ILE A 74 -11.86 -3.08 -13.14
N PHE A 75 -11.68 -1.76 -13.19
CA PHE A 75 -12.73 -0.78 -13.42
C PHE A 75 -12.50 -0.10 -14.76
N PHE A 76 -13.43 -0.31 -15.68
CA PHE A 76 -13.52 0.45 -16.93
C PHE A 76 -14.47 1.62 -16.71
N TYR A 77 -14.03 2.83 -17.03
CA TYR A 77 -14.80 4.05 -16.81
C TYR A 77 -14.62 5.05 -17.96
N GLU A 78 -15.56 5.99 -18.06
CA GLU A 78 -15.50 7.12 -18.99
C GLU A 78 -14.78 8.29 -18.31
N GLY A 79 -13.65 8.73 -18.86
CA GLY A 79 -12.79 9.76 -18.27
C GLY A 79 -13.43 11.15 -18.21
N GLY A 80 -14.37 11.45 -19.12
CA GLY A 80 -15.09 12.72 -19.16
C GLY A 80 -16.12 12.87 -18.03
N SER A 81 -16.85 11.81 -17.68
CA SER A 81 -17.85 11.83 -16.61
C SER A 81 -17.36 11.22 -15.29
N GLY A 82 -16.25 10.49 -15.32
CA GLY A 82 -15.75 9.68 -14.22
C GLY A 82 -16.57 8.42 -13.94
N ASN A 83 -17.66 8.14 -14.67
CA ASN A 83 -18.57 7.05 -14.32
C ASN A 83 -18.04 5.68 -14.73
N ILE A 84 -18.03 4.75 -13.78
CA ILE A 84 -17.74 3.33 -13.98
C ILE A 84 -18.76 2.76 -14.97
N GLN A 85 -18.25 2.27 -16.09
CA GLN A 85 -18.99 1.60 -17.14
C GLN A 85 -19.06 0.08 -16.90
N LYS A 86 -18.01 -0.49 -16.29
CA LYS A 86 -17.94 -1.92 -15.94
C LYS A 86 -16.89 -2.18 -14.86
N HIS A 87 -17.25 -2.98 -13.87
CA HIS A 87 -16.31 -3.61 -12.93
C HIS A 87 -16.18 -5.10 -13.22
N LEU A 88 -14.96 -5.63 -13.15
CA LEU A 88 -14.65 -7.06 -13.24
C LEU A 88 -13.79 -7.46 -12.04
N THR A 89 -14.12 -8.58 -11.41
CA THR A 89 -13.23 -9.30 -10.48
C THR A 89 -12.64 -10.51 -11.20
N ILE A 90 -11.32 -10.65 -11.19
CA ILE A 90 -10.57 -11.71 -11.88
C ILE A 90 -9.67 -12.45 -10.89
N SER A 91 -9.54 -13.77 -11.05
CA SER A 91 -8.73 -14.64 -10.20
C SER A 91 -8.03 -15.73 -11.03
N SER A 92 -7.38 -16.70 -10.38
CA SER A 92 -6.90 -17.91 -11.05
C SER A 92 -8.02 -18.85 -11.54
N LEU A 93 -9.28 -18.58 -11.17
CA LEU A 93 -10.45 -19.41 -11.48
C LEU A 93 -11.42 -18.76 -12.50
N THR A 94 -11.16 -17.53 -12.93
CA THR A 94 -11.98 -16.83 -13.94
C THR A 94 -11.47 -17.08 -15.36
N THR A 95 -12.29 -16.75 -16.36
CA THR A 95 -11.88 -16.75 -17.79
C THR A 95 -12.15 -15.37 -18.40
N PRO A 96 -11.12 -14.62 -18.83
CA PRO A 96 -9.70 -14.90 -18.65
C PRO A 96 -9.30 -14.92 -17.16
N SER A 97 -8.25 -15.67 -16.88
CA SER A 97 -7.63 -15.77 -15.56
C SER A 97 -6.53 -14.71 -15.39
N ILE A 98 -6.03 -14.60 -14.15
CA ILE A 98 -4.84 -13.82 -13.82
C ILE A 98 -3.64 -14.20 -14.70
N ASN A 99 -3.44 -15.49 -15.01
CA ASN A 99 -2.33 -15.94 -15.84
C ASN A 99 -2.52 -15.57 -17.32
N ASP A 100 -3.76 -15.68 -17.83
CA ASP A 100 -4.07 -15.31 -19.22
C ASP A 100 -3.80 -13.81 -19.43
N LEU A 101 -4.22 -12.97 -18.48
CA LEU A 101 -3.89 -11.54 -18.50
C LEU A 101 -2.38 -11.27 -18.37
N ALA A 102 -1.60 -12.11 -17.70
CA ALA A 102 -0.15 -11.94 -17.63
C ALA A 102 0.53 -12.21 -19.00
N SER A 103 0.04 -13.19 -19.76
CA SER A 103 0.44 -13.39 -21.17
C SER A 103 -0.18 -12.39 -22.15
N GLY A 104 -1.13 -11.57 -21.68
CA GLY A 104 -2.07 -10.82 -22.50
C GLY A 104 -3.34 -11.62 -22.79
N ALA A 105 -4.52 -11.04 -22.53
CA ALA A 105 -5.79 -11.67 -22.89
C ALA A 105 -6.89 -10.65 -23.26
N ARG A 106 -7.91 -11.14 -23.97
CA ARG A 106 -9.08 -10.38 -24.41
C ARG A 106 -10.16 -10.35 -23.33
N LEU A 107 -10.54 -9.15 -22.90
CA LEU A 107 -11.70 -8.87 -22.06
C LEU A 107 -12.87 -8.47 -22.96
N THR A 108 -14.01 -9.15 -22.78
CA THR A 108 -15.19 -8.99 -23.63
C THR A 108 -16.26 -8.11 -23.01
N GLU A 109 -17.16 -7.62 -23.86
CA GLU A 109 -18.33 -6.81 -23.47
C GLU A 109 -17.97 -5.56 -22.65
N ILE A 110 -16.94 -4.83 -23.07
CA ILE A 110 -16.60 -3.54 -22.48
C ILE A 110 -17.44 -2.46 -23.19
N PRO A 111 -18.20 -1.61 -22.49
CA PRO A 111 -18.97 -0.55 -23.12
C PRO A 111 -18.08 0.42 -23.92
N SER A 112 -18.50 0.84 -25.11
CA SER A 112 -17.72 1.73 -25.99
C SER A 112 -17.27 3.03 -25.33
N ALA A 113 -18.10 3.57 -24.42
CA ALA A 113 -17.86 4.79 -23.64
C ALA A 113 -16.67 4.69 -22.66
N ALA A 114 -16.22 3.49 -22.29
CA ALA A 114 -15.03 3.35 -21.48
C ALA A 114 -13.77 3.71 -22.28
N ASP A 115 -13.01 4.69 -21.83
CA ASP A 115 -11.73 5.15 -22.38
C ASP A 115 -10.60 5.14 -21.33
N LYS A 116 -10.92 4.78 -20.08
CA LYS A 116 -9.99 4.60 -18.96
C LYS A 116 -10.14 3.24 -18.32
N VAL A 117 -9.05 2.74 -17.75
CA VAL A 117 -9.02 1.54 -16.92
C VAL A 117 -8.23 1.79 -15.63
N LEU A 118 -8.80 1.39 -14.50
CA LEU A 118 -8.12 1.30 -13.21
C LEU A 118 -8.03 -0.17 -12.79
N VAL A 119 -6.84 -0.64 -12.40
CA VAL A 119 -6.62 -2.01 -11.93
C VAL A 119 -6.06 -1.97 -10.52
N ARG A 120 -6.61 -2.83 -9.64
CA ARG A 120 -6.13 -3.03 -8.27
C ARG A 120 -5.99 -4.52 -7.99
N GLY A 121 -4.82 -4.93 -7.52
CA GLY A 121 -4.55 -6.31 -7.09
C GLY A 121 -4.72 -6.46 -5.58
N ASN A 122 -5.24 -7.62 -5.15
CA ASN A 122 -5.38 -8.01 -3.74
C ASN A 122 -6.05 -6.96 -2.83
N VAL A 123 -7.07 -6.26 -3.33
CA VAL A 123 -7.85 -5.34 -2.47
C VAL A 123 -8.38 -6.11 -1.25
N PRO A 124 -8.10 -5.68 -0.01
CA PRO A 124 -8.52 -6.40 1.18
C PRO A 124 -10.03 -6.58 1.24
N THR A 125 -10.49 -7.74 1.72
CA THR A 125 -11.92 -8.09 1.78
C THR A 125 -12.74 -7.22 2.73
N SER A 126 -12.10 -6.45 3.60
CA SER A 126 -12.73 -5.41 4.42
C SER A 126 -13.09 -4.14 3.64
N VAL A 127 -12.53 -3.94 2.45
CA VAL A 127 -12.78 -2.77 1.60
C VAL A 127 -13.87 -3.12 0.58
N ALA A 128 -15.07 -2.55 0.80
CA ALA A 128 -16.18 -2.70 -0.14
C ALA A 128 -15.96 -1.82 -1.38
N LEU A 129 -15.89 -2.46 -2.56
CA LEU A 129 -15.66 -1.77 -3.84
C LEU A 129 -16.99 -1.42 -4.53
N PRO A 130 -17.27 -0.13 -4.82
CA PRO A 130 -18.38 0.28 -5.68
C PRO A 130 -18.21 -0.25 -7.11
N ALA A 131 -19.17 -1.05 -7.59
CA ALA A 131 -19.16 -1.56 -8.97
C ALA A 131 -19.74 -0.58 -10.00
N ASN A 132 -20.40 0.51 -9.55
CA ASN A 132 -21.10 1.50 -10.36
C ASN A 132 -20.93 2.90 -9.74
N GLY A 133 -21.27 3.95 -10.50
CA GLY A 133 -21.16 5.34 -10.06
C GLY A 133 -19.79 5.94 -10.40
N PRO A 134 -19.39 7.07 -9.78
CA PRO A 134 -18.13 7.72 -10.11
C PRO A 134 -16.93 6.91 -9.59
N ILE A 135 -15.88 6.79 -10.41
CA ILE A 135 -14.61 6.12 -10.05
C ILE A 135 -13.96 6.75 -8.82
N SER A 136 -14.20 8.04 -8.57
CA SER A 136 -13.75 8.73 -7.37
C SER A 136 -14.29 8.11 -6.07
N ALA A 137 -15.41 7.37 -6.11
CA ALA A 137 -15.88 6.59 -4.97
C ALA A 137 -14.99 5.38 -4.65
N VAL A 138 -14.32 4.79 -5.65
CA VAL A 138 -13.28 3.76 -5.47
C VAL A 138 -11.96 4.41 -5.05
N GLU A 139 -11.59 5.52 -5.69
CA GLU A 139 -10.32 6.21 -5.45
C GLU A 139 -10.21 6.87 -4.07
N ASN A 140 -11.34 7.24 -3.46
CA ASN A 140 -11.39 7.78 -2.09
C ASN A 140 -11.49 6.69 -1.00
N LEU A 141 -11.49 5.39 -1.36
CA LEU A 141 -11.40 4.32 -0.37
C LEU A 141 -10.03 4.34 0.31
N LEU A 142 -10.03 4.08 1.62
CA LEU A 142 -8.83 3.99 2.44
C LEU A 142 -8.57 2.53 2.80
N VAL A 143 -7.31 2.11 2.73
CA VAL A 143 -6.86 0.75 3.08
C VAL A 143 -6.04 0.80 4.36
N ASP A 144 -6.47 0.09 5.40
CA ASP A 144 -5.78 0.06 6.70
C ASP A 144 -4.50 -0.80 6.65
N ILE A 145 -3.40 -0.30 7.21
CA ILE A 145 -2.09 -0.99 7.24
C ILE A 145 -2.14 -2.35 7.94
N THR A 146 -3.08 -2.54 8.87
CA THR A 146 -3.35 -3.82 9.56
C THR A 146 -3.72 -4.96 8.61
N THR A 147 -4.17 -4.65 7.39
CA THR A 147 -4.49 -5.62 6.33
C THR A 147 -3.31 -5.96 5.43
N GLN A 148 -2.22 -5.18 5.48
CA GLN A 148 -1.08 -5.27 4.56
C GLN A 148 0.06 -6.12 5.13
N ASN A 149 -0.25 -7.06 6.03
CA ASN A 149 0.72 -7.76 6.86
C ASN A 149 1.28 -9.06 6.28
N ASP A 150 0.89 -9.43 5.07
CA ASP A 150 1.31 -10.68 4.44
C ASP A 150 1.80 -10.35 3.04
N LYS A 151 3.10 -10.53 2.77
CA LYS A 151 3.65 -10.32 1.42
C LYS A 151 2.91 -11.18 0.37
N SER A 152 2.20 -12.24 0.79
CA SER A 152 1.37 -13.05 -0.09
C SER A 152 0.08 -12.39 -0.56
N ASN A 153 -0.36 -11.29 0.05
CA ASN A 153 -1.63 -10.62 -0.22
C ASN A 153 -1.61 -9.11 0.10
N ILE A 154 -0.50 -8.44 -0.20
CA ILE A 154 -0.42 -6.96 -0.16
C ILE A 154 -1.18 -6.34 -1.34
N LEU A 155 -1.76 -5.17 -1.11
CA LEU A 155 -2.42 -4.35 -2.12
C LEU A 155 -1.41 -3.98 -3.21
N LEU A 156 -1.87 -4.14 -4.45
CA LEU A 156 -1.14 -3.77 -5.66
C LEU A 156 -1.96 -2.74 -6.43
N GLY A 157 -1.30 -1.73 -6.97
CA GLY A 157 -1.99 -0.63 -7.62
C GLY A 157 -1.15 0.05 -8.69
N HIS A 158 -1.85 0.85 -9.48
CA HIS A 158 -1.28 1.82 -10.40
C HIS A 158 -2.29 2.97 -10.55
N ILE A 159 -1.83 4.09 -11.09
CA ILE A 159 -2.69 5.20 -11.53
C ILE A 159 -3.57 4.70 -12.70
N ALA A 160 -4.75 5.26 -12.91
CA ALA A 160 -5.60 4.86 -14.04
C ALA A 160 -4.92 5.11 -15.41
N VAL A 161 -5.06 4.15 -16.32
CA VAL A 161 -4.44 4.14 -17.66
C VAL A 161 -5.49 4.48 -18.72
N THR A 162 -5.11 5.20 -19.77
CA THR A 162 -5.98 5.43 -20.94
C THR A 162 -6.03 4.18 -21.81
N LEU A 163 -7.23 3.80 -22.26
CA LEU A 163 -7.39 2.77 -23.29
C LEU A 163 -6.97 3.33 -24.64
N SER A 164 -5.84 2.85 -25.14
CA SER A 164 -5.39 3.12 -26.50
C SER A 164 -6.22 2.34 -27.52
N VAL A 165 -6.27 2.82 -28.76
CA VAL A 165 -6.77 2.05 -29.91
C VAL A 165 -5.58 1.37 -30.57
N TRP A 166 -5.71 0.10 -30.92
CA TRP A 166 -4.70 -0.66 -31.66
C TRP A 166 -5.02 -0.67 -33.15
N HIS A 167 -4.01 -0.47 -33.97
CA HIS A 167 -4.06 -0.61 -35.42
C HIS A 167 -3.11 -1.71 -35.89
N THR A 168 -3.42 -2.30 -37.04
CA THR A 168 -2.63 -3.35 -37.71
C THR A 168 -1.22 -2.91 -38.11
N SER A 169 -0.95 -1.60 -38.10
CA SER A 169 0.38 -0.98 -38.27
C SER A 169 1.22 -0.93 -36.99
N ASP A 170 0.60 -1.09 -35.81
CA ASP A 170 1.27 -0.92 -34.53
C ASP A 170 2.11 -2.16 -34.18
N PRO A 171 3.19 -2.00 -33.39
CA PRO A 171 3.95 -3.15 -32.89
C PRO A 171 3.03 -4.16 -32.18
N ASN A 172 3.26 -5.45 -32.40
CA ASN A 172 2.51 -6.50 -31.73
C ASN A 172 2.93 -6.63 -30.25
N ILE A 173 2.41 -5.73 -29.43
CA ILE A 173 2.55 -5.69 -27.97
C ILE A 173 1.84 -6.84 -27.24
N PHE A 174 0.92 -7.52 -27.93
CA PHE A 174 0.09 -8.61 -27.41
C PHE A 174 0.77 -9.98 -27.47
N GLY A 175 1.97 -10.10 -28.06
CA GLY A 175 2.64 -11.39 -28.22
C GLY A 175 1.88 -12.32 -29.17
N THR A 176 1.62 -13.57 -28.76
CA THR A 176 0.99 -14.60 -29.62
C THR A 176 -0.54 -14.47 -29.77
N ILE A 177 -1.17 -13.36 -29.39
CA ILE A 177 -2.61 -13.18 -29.49
C ILE A 177 -3.03 -12.90 -30.94
N SER A 178 -3.36 -13.95 -31.66
CA SER A 178 -3.74 -13.97 -33.08
C SER A 178 -5.15 -13.43 -33.41
N THR A 179 -5.80 -12.71 -32.49
CA THR A 179 -7.23 -12.34 -32.58
C THR A 179 -7.54 -10.86 -32.34
N ALA A 180 -6.52 -10.00 -32.20
CA ALA A 180 -6.71 -8.55 -32.20
C ALA A 180 -7.10 -8.06 -33.60
N THR A 181 -8.02 -7.10 -33.68
CA THR A 181 -8.50 -6.50 -34.93
C THR A 181 -8.30 -4.99 -34.94
N ASP A 182 -8.18 -4.40 -36.13
CA ASP A 182 -7.98 -2.94 -36.27
C ASP A 182 -9.12 -2.18 -35.60
N GLY A 183 -8.79 -1.26 -34.69
CA GLY A 183 -9.78 -0.51 -33.91
C GLY A 183 -10.18 -1.13 -32.56
N ASP A 184 -9.61 -2.28 -32.16
CA ASP A 184 -9.73 -2.81 -30.80
C ASP A 184 -9.07 -1.88 -29.78
N LYS A 185 -9.55 -1.89 -28.52
CA LYS A 185 -8.96 -1.10 -27.43
C LYS A 185 -7.92 -1.93 -26.66
N TYR A 186 -6.94 -1.29 -26.03
CA TYR A 186 -5.97 -1.97 -25.18
C TYR A 186 -5.41 -1.12 -24.04
N ALA A 187 -4.83 -1.79 -23.04
CA ALA A 187 -3.94 -1.18 -22.06
C ALA A 187 -2.87 -2.19 -21.59
N GLU A 188 -1.63 -1.72 -21.44
CA GLU A 188 -0.61 -2.40 -20.63
C GLU A 188 -0.67 -1.79 -19.22
N VAL A 189 -0.72 -2.64 -18.18
CA VAL A 189 -0.81 -2.17 -16.79
C VAL A 189 0.28 -2.85 -15.96
N GLN A 190 1.23 -2.05 -15.50
CA GLN A 190 2.22 -2.45 -14.51
C GLN A 190 1.64 -2.19 -13.13
N LEU A 191 1.73 -3.15 -12.22
CA LEU A 191 1.21 -3.02 -10.86
C LEU A 191 2.37 -3.02 -9.87
N GLU A 192 2.40 -2.02 -8.99
CA GLU A 192 3.41 -1.90 -7.93
C GLU A 192 2.81 -2.17 -6.55
N PRO A 193 3.60 -2.73 -5.60
CA PRO A 193 3.20 -2.88 -4.21
C PRO A 193 2.95 -1.54 -3.53
N ALA A 194 1.78 -1.39 -2.91
CA ALA A 194 1.37 -0.15 -2.24
C ALA A 194 2.06 0.09 -0.89
N VAL A 195 2.93 -0.82 -0.46
CA VAL A 195 3.72 -0.75 0.77
C VAL A 195 5.21 -0.83 0.46
N ALA A 196 6.02 -0.21 1.32
CA ALA A 196 7.41 -0.54 1.52
C ALA A 196 7.54 -1.74 2.46
N ARG A 197 8.72 -2.37 2.46
CA ARG A 197 9.04 -3.53 3.31
C ARG A 197 10.34 -3.28 4.06
N ILE A 198 10.32 -3.32 5.39
CA ILE A 198 11.49 -3.18 6.25
C ILE A 198 11.91 -4.58 6.74
N GLU A 199 13.17 -4.98 6.54
CA GLU A 199 13.72 -6.28 6.95
C GLU A 199 14.89 -6.10 7.93
N PHE A 200 14.74 -6.61 9.15
CA PHE A 200 15.82 -6.68 10.14
C PHE A 200 16.40 -8.10 10.24
N GLU A 201 17.71 -8.24 10.04
CA GLU A 201 18.44 -9.50 10.25
C GLU A 201 18.59 -9.88 11.74
N GLY A 202 18.66 -8.87 12.60
CA GLY A 202 18.89 -9.03 14.03
C GLY A 202 19.32 -7.73 14.68
N LEU A 203 19.55 -7.80 15.98
CA LEU A 203 20.13 -6.74 16.81
C LEU A 203 21.37 -7.30 17.52
N GLN A 204 22.45 -6.53 17.56
CA GLN A 204 23.74 -6.97 18.09
C GLN A 204 24.34 -5.94 19.07
N THR A 205 25.08 -6.35 20.11
CA THR A 205 25.89 -5.39 20.89
C THR A 205 27.22 -5.09 20.20
N THR A 206 27.73 -3.87 20.34
CA THR A 206 29.12 -3.55 19.93
C THR A 206 30.10 -4.41 20.72
N THR A 207 31.28 -4.68 20.16
CA THR A 207 32.35 -5.44 20.85
C THR A 207 32.96 -4.67 22.04
N ALA A 208 32.54 -3.43 22.29
CA ALA A 208 32.97 -2.59 23.40
C ALA A 208 31.92 -2.48 24.52
N SER A 209 30.70 -3.00 24.31
CA SER A 209 29.65 -3.00 25.32
C SER A 209 30.01 -3.90 26.51
N THR A 210 29.63 -3.48 27.72
CA THR A 210 29.79 -4.27 28.96
C THR A 210 28.55 -5.10 29.29
N ILE A 211 27.52 -5.07 28.45
CA ILE A 211 26.32 -5.90 28.58
C ILE A 211 26.68 -7.36 28.30
N THR A 212 26.48 -8.22 29.29
CA THR A 212 26.79 -9.67 29.24
C THR A 212 25.57 -10.56 28.98
N GLY A 213 24.37 -9.97 29.07
CA GLY A 213 23.09 -10.57 28.66
C GLY A 213 22.00 -9.53 28.50
N PHE A 214 20.99 -9.79 27.65
CA PHE A 214 19.75 -9.01 27.55
C PHE A 214 18.61 -9.83 26.93
N ASP A 215 17.37 -9.43 27.19
CA ASP A 215 16.19 -9.92 26.49
C ASP A 215 15.64 -8.84 25.54
N LEU A 216 15.43 -9.19 24.27
CA LEU A 216 14.61 -8.37 23.37
C LEU A 216 13.15 -8.70 23.66
N LYS A 217 12.46 -7.78 24.35
CA LYS A 217 11.07 -7.96 24.78
C LYS A 217 10.07 -7.67 23.65
N GLY A 218 10.38 -6.72 22.76
CA GLY A 218 9.55 -6.47 21.58
C GLY A 218 10.09 -5.40 20.63
N ILE A 219 9.52 -5.36 19.43
CA ILE A 219 9.83 -4.42 18.35
C ILE A 219 8.53 -3.74 17.94
N TYR A 220 8.47 -2.43 18.00
CA TYR A 220 7.26 -1.64 17.76
C TYR A 220 7.51 -0.56 16.71
N GLN A 221 6.55 -0.36 15.80
CA GLN A 221 6.57 0.77 14.89
C GLN A 221 6.11 2.06 15.58
N ASN A 222 6.77 3.17 15.30
CA ASN A 222 6.28 4.50 15.67
C ASN A 222 6.35 5.46 14.47
N ASN A 223 5.53 6.51 14.51
CA ASN A 223 5.53 7.59 13.53
C ASN A 223 5.22 7.15 12.08
N PHE A 224 4.29 6.20 11.94
CA PHE A 224 3.92 5.55 10.68
C PHE A 224 2.50 5.94 10.23
N PHE A 225 2.23 5.83 8.94
CA PHE A 225 0.89 6.04 8.38
C PHE A 225 0.04 4.78 8.49
N THR A 226 -1.21 4.93 8.90
CA THR A 226 -2.11 3.80 9.15
C THR A 226 -3.05 3.52 7.99
N LYS A 227 -3.20 4.45 7.05
CA LYS A 227 -4.09 4.34 5.90
C LYS A 227 -3.36 4.72 4.62
N LEU A 228 -3.81 4.12 3.52
CA LEU A 228 -3.43 4.49 2.16
C LEU A 228 -4.69 4.76 1.36
N LYS A 229 -4.73 5.90 0.69
CA LYS A 229 -5.82 6.25 -0.22
C LYS A 229 -5.64 5.51 -1.54
N MET A 230 -6.70 4.83 -2.00
CA MET A 230 -6.60 3.96 -3.16
C MET A 230 -6.21 4.74 -4.43
N GLY A 231 -6.81 5.90 -4.69
CA GLY A 231 -6.66 6.65 -5.95
C GLY A 231 -5.22 6.99 -6.30
N ASP A 232 -4.68 7.98 -5.59
CA ASP A 232 -3.33 8.53 -5.77
C ASP A 232 -2.23 7.72 -5.05
N GLY A 233 -2.59 6.81 -4.15
CA GLY A 233 -1.64 6.06 -3.33
C GLY A 233 -1.02 6.88 -2.21
N SER A 234 -1.63 8.00 -1.81
CA SER A 234 -1.14 8.83 -0.71
C SER A 234 -1.32 8.15 0.65
N SER A 235 -0.32 8.33 1.51
CA SER A 235 -0.34 7.88 2.90
C SER A 235 -1.12 8.84 3.79
N GLU A 236 -2.05 8.32 4.59
CA GLU A 236 -2.94 9.09 5.46
C GLU A 236 -2.96 8.55 6.90
N SER A 237 -3.51 9.35 7.82
CA SER A 237 -3.74 8.99 9.23
C SER A 237 -2.47 8.51 9.95
N LYS A 238 -1.54 9.45 10.20
CA LYS A 238 -0.29 9.17 10.90
C LYS A 238 -0.52 8.86 12.38
N THR A 239 0.19 7.86 12.90
CA THR A 239 0.20 7.48 14.33
C THR A 239 1.57 7.71 14.94
N ASP A 240 1.60 8.46 16.04
CA ASP A 240 2.77 8.64 16.91
C ASP A 240 2.38 8.35 18.36
N TYR A 241 3.02 7.35 18.96
CA TYR A 241 2.88 6.98 20.36
C TYR A 241 3.74 7.87 21.26
N GLY A 242 4.74 8.57 20.71
CA GLY A 242 5.58 9.52 21.44
C GLY A 242 6.51 8.83 22.44
N THR A 243 6.73 9.48 23.58
CA THR A 243 7.75 9.10 24.56
C THR A 243 7.28 8.22 25.71
N ASP A 244 6.00 7.88 25.78
CA ASP A 244 5.42 7.13 26.90
C ASP A 244 5.76 5.62 26.80
N PRO A 245 6.57 5.05 27.72
CA PRO A 245 6.92 3.62 27.70
C PRO A 245 5.72 2.68 27.74
N SER A 246 4.62 3.09 28.38
CA SER A 246 3.45 2.24 28.60
C SER A 246 2.69 1.92 27.31
N LYS A 247 2.85 2.73 26.27
CA LYS A 247 2.22 2.55 24.95
C LYS A 247 2.92 1.50 24.08
N TYR A 248 4.14 1.08 24.43
CA TYR A 248 4.94 0.11 23.69
C TYR A 248 4.82 -1.28 24.33
N ALA A 249 3.60 -1.81 24.31
CA ALA A 249 3.22 -3.10 24.89
C ALA A 249 1.98 -3.67 24.18
N LEU A 250 1.80 -4.99 24.23
CA LEU A 250 0.57 -5.67 23.80
C LEU A 250 -0.68 -5.07 24.45
N GLY A 251 -1.71 -4.83 23.64
CA GLY A 251 -3.00 -4.24 24.02
C GLY A 251 -3.10 -2.72 23.81
N GLN A 252 -2.01 -2.05 23.43
CA GLN A 252 -1.97 -0.59 23.31
C GLN A 252 -2.15 -0.12 21.86
N GLY A 253 -3.14 0.75 21.61
CA GLY A 253 -3.37 1.31 20.27
C GLY A 253 -3.55 0.24 19.19
N LEU A 254 -2.65 0.22 18.20
CA LEU A 254 -2.64 -0.79 17.14
C LEU A 254 -1.84 -2.05 17.50
N PHE A 255 -1.15 -2.08 18.65
CA PHE A 255 -0.39 -3.24 19.13
C PHE A 255 -1.30 -4.29 19.79
N THR A 256 -2.37 -4.69 19.10
CA THR A 256 -3.34 -5.69 19.59
C THR A 256 -2.83 -7.12 19.36
N THR A 257 -3.41 -8.11 20.03
CA THR A 257 -3.08 -9.54 19.80
C THR A 257 -3.24 -9.96 18.34
N GLN A 258 -4.16 -9.33 17.59
CA GLN A 258 -4.38 -9.58 16.16
C GLN A 258 -3.24 -9.04 15.26
N ASN A 259 -2.47 -8.08 15.77
CA ASN A 259 -1.42 -7.35 15.07
C ASN A 259 0.00 -7.70 15.53
N ASN A 260 0.13 -8.59 16.53
CA ASN A 260 1.41 -9.16 16.95
C ASN A 260 1.93 -10.12 15.87
N GLY A 261 3.22 -10.05 15.55
CA GLY A 261 3.82 -10.69 14.38
C GLY A 261 3.32 -10.12 13.05
N LYS A 262 3.01 -8.80 13.01
CA LYS A 262 2.53 -8.08 11.81
C LYS A 262 2.96 -6.61 11.78
N LEU A 263 2.47 -5.82 12.74
CA LEU A 263 2.83 -4.40 12.89
C LEU A 263 3.89 -4.19 13.97
N PHE A 264 3.98 -5.14 14.90
CA PHE A 264 4.94 -5.19 15.98
C PHE A 264 5.16 -6.66 16.34
N ASP A 265 6.19 -6.93 17.12
CA ASP A 265 6.42 -8.22 17.76
C ASP A 265 6.56 -8.00 19.27
N GLU A 266 5.86 -8.80 20.09
CA GLU A 266 6.19 -8.95 21.51
C GLU A 266 6.60 -10.41 21.79
N PHE A 267 7.80 -10.56 22.32
CA PHE A 267 8.43 -11.85 22.57
C PHE A 267 8.24 -12.31 24.02
N ILE A 268 8.11 -13.62 24.21
CA ILE A 268 8.02 -14.26 25.53
C ILE A 268 9.42 -14.58 26.07
N ALA A 269 10.31 -15.07 25.21
CA ALA A 269 11.71 -15.32 25.53
C ALA A 269 12.55 -15.17 24.23
N LEU A 270 13.34 -14.10 24.15
CA LEU A 270 14.32 -13.89 23.09
C LEU A 270 15.57 -13.24 23.71
N SER A 271 16.38 -14.11 24.30
CA SER A 271 17.54 -13.75 25.11
C SER A 271 18.83 -13.88 24.31
N ALA A 272 19.78 -12.98 24.55
CA ALA A 272 21.18 -13.17 24.18
C ALA A 272 22.03 -13.18 25.46
N THR A 273 22.91 -14.18 25.61
CA THR A 273 23.85 -14.31 26.73
C THR A 273 25.16 -14.91 26.24
N GLY A 274 26.28 -14.51 26.86
CA GLY A 274 27.60 -15.15 26.65
C GLY A 274 28.18 -15.00 25.24
N GLY A 275 28.84 -13.87 24.95
CA GLY A 275 29.59 -13.65 23.71
C GLY A 275 30.39 -12.35 23.75
N SER A 276 31.33 -12.18 22.80
CA SER A 276 32.04 -10.89 22.59
C SER A 276 31.17 -9.83 21.92
N SER A 277 30.13 -10.27 21.21
CA SER A 277 28.94 -9.51 20.87
C SER A 277 27.74 -10.40 21.14
N LEU A 278 26.74 -9.86 21.84
CA LEU A 278 25.46 -10.51 22.06
C LEU A 278 24.57 -10.27 20.85
N VAL A 279 23.86 -11.30 20.37
CA VAL A 279 23.03 -11.22 19.16
C VAL A 279 21.67 -11.84 19.43
N VAL A 280 20.61 -11.11 19.08
CA VAL A 280 19.26 -11.66 18.88
C VAL A 280 18.91 -11.58 17.39
N SER A 281 18.28 -12.62 16.87
CA SER A 281 17.84 -12.73 15.48
C SER A 281 16.51 -13.48 15.41
N PRO A 282 15.75 -13.35 14.31
CA PRO A 282 14.51 -14.10 14.11
C PRO A 282 14.72 -15.61 14.19
N THR A 283 13.75 -16.33 14.74
CA THR A 283 13.80 -17.79 14.85
C THR A 283 13.49 -18.45 13.50
N GLY A 284 14.05 -19.65 13.26
CA GLY A 284 13.76 -20.44 12.06
C GLY A 284 14.80 -20.39 10.92
N GLY A 285 16.01 -19.89 11.17
CA GLY A 285 17.18 -20.06 10.28
C GLY A 285 17.86 -18.76 9.85
N ALA A 286 19.06 -18.88 9.26
CA ALA A 286 19.95 -17.74 8.96
C ALA A 286 19.35 -16.70 7.99
N ASN A 287 18.40 -17.12 7.14
CA ASN A 287 17.76 -16.25 6.15
C ASN A 287 16.54 -15.50 6.69
N LYS A 288 16.09 -15.79 7.93
CA LYS A 288 14.88 -15.16 8.48
C LYS A 288 15.12 -13.70 8.85
N ARG A 289 14.10 -12.86 8.61
CA ARG A 289 14.07 -11.43 8.93
C ARG A 289 12.84 -11.13 9.81
N TRP A 290 12.93 -10.16 10.71
CA TRP A 290 11.73 -9.50 11.23
C TRP A 290 11.27 -8.52 10.16
N VAL A 291 10.01 -8.62 9.75
CA VAL A 291 9.49 -7.90 8.60
C VAL A 291 8.30 -7.05 8.96
N TYR A 292 8.37 -5.78 8.54
CA TYR A 292 7.29 -4.82 8.72
C TYR A 292 6.95 -4.19 7.37
N HIS A 293 5.69 -4.35 6.95
CA HIS A 293 5.13 -3.60 5.82
C HIS A 293 4.61 -2.26 6.31
N VAL A 294 4.93 -1.20 5.56
CA VAL A 294 4.65 0.19 5.94
C VAL A 294 4.23 0.99 4.71
N TYR A 295 3.36 1.98 4.88
CA TYR A 295 3.07 2.92 3.79
C TYR A 295 4.19 3.95 3.63
N GLU A 296 4.20 4.62 2.47
CA GLU A 296 5.19 5.65 2.10
C GLU A 296 5.30 6.74 3.18
N ASN A 297 6.53 7.11 3.51
CA ASN A 297 6.85 8.23 4.40
C ASN A 297 8.04 9.00 3.80
N ASP A 298 7.71 10.15 3.21
CA ASP A 298 8.62 11.01 2.47
C ASP A 298 9.37 12.03 3.36
N ALA A 299 9.16 11.99 4.67
CA ALA A 299 9.68 12.96 5.61
C ALA A 299 11.20 13.01 5.64
N THR A 300 11.74 14.23 5.69
CA THR A 300 13.18 14.52 5.71
C THR A 300 13.73 14.86 7.10
N ASP A 301 12.86 15.09 8.09
CA ASP A 301 13.27 15.32 9.48
C ASP A 301 13.23 14.03 10.30
N ALA A 302 14.25 13.79 11.15
CA ALA A 302 14.38 12.60 12.00
C ALA A 302 13.16 12.34 12.92
N ASN A 303 12.43 13.39 13.30
CA ASN A 303 11.22 13.28 14.13
C ASN A 303 9.95 12.98 13.32
N ASN A 304 10.03 13.04 12.00
CA ASN A 304 8.91 12.83 11.07
C ASN A 304 9.06 11.54 10.24
N GLN A 305 10.26 10.95 10.17
CA GLN A 305 10.51 9.63 9.56
C GLN A 305 9.87 8.47 10.35
N LEU A 306 9.65 7.33 9.68
CA LEU A 306 9.31 6.06 10.33
C LEU A 306 10.35 5.73 11.41
N GLN A 307 9.87 5.28 12.57
CA GLN A 307 10.69 4.89 13.70
C GLN A 307 10.44 3.44 14.09
N MET A 308 11.47 2.78 14.59
CA MET A 308 11.39 1.42 15.14
C MET A 308 11.92 1.43 16.58
N ILE A 309 11.11 0.95 17.51
CA ILE A 309 11.37 0.97 18.95
C ILE A 309 11.62 -0.46 19.42
N PHE A 310 12.82 -0.73 19.91
CA PHE A 310 13.21 -2.04 20.43
C PHE A 310 13.21 -1.96 21.95
N LYS A 311 12.28 -2.67 22.59
CA LYS A 311 12.17 -2.73 24.05
C LYS A 311 13.05 -3.85 24.57
N LEU A 312 14.01 -3.51 25.44
CA LEU A 312 14.95 -4.44 26.07
C LEU A 312 14.64 -4.57 27.57
N GLU A 313 14.72 -5.79 28.08
CA GLU A 313 14.56 -6.13 29.50
C GLU A 313 15.72 -7.03 29.97
N ASN A 314 15.82 -7.26 31.28
CA ASN A 314 16.79 -8.17 31.90
C ASN A 314 18.26 -7.96 31.49
N LEU A 315 18.65 -6.72 31.18
CA LEU A 315 20.03 -6.38 30.84
C LEU A 315 20.98 -6.72 32.00
N GLN A 316 22.14 -7.30 31.67
CA GLN A 316 23.22 -7.67 32.60
C GLN A 316 24.49 -6.82 32.34
N PRO A 317 24.45 -5.50 32.60
CA PRO A 317 25.59 -4.59 32.45
C PRO A 317 26.60 -4.70 33.59
N SER A 318 27.77 -4.05 33.44
CA SER A 318 28.75 -3.89 34.52
C SER A 318 28.31 -2.91 35.63
N ALA A 319 27.33 -2.03 35.36
CA ALA A 319 26.78 -1.07 36.30
C ALA A 319 25.24 -1.00 36.16
N THR A 320 24.51 -0.84 37.26
CA THR A 320 23.03 -0.95 37.30
C THR A 320 22.33 -0.04 36.27
N ILE A 321 21.60 -0.65 35.34
CA ILE A 321 20.71 0.03 34.38
C ILE A 321 19.25 -0.27 34.76
N PRO A 322 18.33 0.72 34.79
CA PRO A 322 16.91 0.47 35.05
C PRO A 322 16.25 -0.43 33.99
N SER A 323 15.13 -1.07 34.30
CA SER A 323 14.35 -1.88 33.36
C SER A 323 12.92 -1.34 33.24
N PRO A 324 12.31 -1.30 32.03
CA PRO A 324 12.90 -1.62 30.73
C PRO A 324 13.83 -0.52 30.20
N GLN A 325 14.61 -0.87 29.17
CA GLN A 325 15.31 0.08 28.30
C GLN A 325 14.73 0.04 26.89
N PHE A 326 14.99 1.09 26.11
CA PHE A 326 14.57 1.21 24.73
C PHE A 326 15.74 1.63 23.83
N LEU A 327 15.84 1.03 22.66
CA LEU A 327 16.58 1.59 21.52
C LEU A 327 15.58 2.20 20.55
N THR A 328 15.85 3.41 20.07
CA THR A 328 15.01 4.12 19.11
C THR A 328 15.79 4.33 17.81
N VAL A 329 15.35 3.66 16.74
CA VAL A 329 15.74 3.97 15.36
C VAL A 329 14.92 5.18 14.91
N ARG A 330 15.57 6.32 14.64
CA ARG A 330 14.91 7.61 14.32
C ARG A 330 14.93 7.94 12.81
N GLY A 331 14.86 6.89 12.00
CA GLY A 331 15.05 6.96 10.56
C GLY A 331 16.25 6.16 10.08
N PHE A 332 16.46 6.19 8.77
CA PHE A 332 17.35 5.27 8.06
C PHE A 332 18.32 6.05 7.17
N LYS A 333 19.52 5.51 6.96
CA LYS A 333 20.53 6.10 6.07
C LYS A 333 20.99 5.12 5.01
N ASN A 334 21.28 5.62 3.81
CA ASN A 334 21.88 4.83 2.75
C ASN A 334 23.39 4.65 2.98
N THR A 335 24.06 3.89 2.11
CA THR A 335 25.53 3.69 2.17
C THR A 335 26.33 5.01 2.06
N GLY A 336 25.75 6.06 1.48
CA GLY A 336 26.33 7.41 1.43
C GLY A 336 26.07 8.27 2.68
N GLY A 337 25.42 7.73 3.72
CA GLY A 337 25.09 8.44 4.95
C GLY A 337 23.91 9.43 4.85
N GLN A 338 23.24 9.48 3.69
CA GLN A 338 22.09 10.36 3.45
C GLN A 338 20.82 9.74 4.04
N LEU A 339 19.89 10.60 4.51
CA LEU A 339 18.59 10.15 5.00
C LEU A 339 17.79 9.48 3.88
N VAL A 340 17.18 8.36 4.23
CA VAL A 340 16.35 7.53 3.34
C VAL A 340 14.89 7.92 3.54
N LYS A 341 14.19 8.21 2.44
CA LYS A 341 12.73 8.24 2.39
C LYS A 341 12.21 6.81 2.27
N ILE A 342 11.09 6.53 2.91
CA ILE A 342 10.40 5.24 2.77
C ILE A 342 9.42 5.37 1.61
N GLU A 343 9.69 4.69 0.51
CA GLU A 343 8.93 4.73 -0.74
C GLU A 343 8.24 3.39 -0.95
N LYS A 344 6.99 3.40 -1.43
CA LYS A 344 6.26 2.17 -1.79
C LYS A 344 7.06 1.34 -2.83
N GLY A 345 6.83 0.03 -2.85
CA GLY A 345 7.51 -0.85 -3.80
C GLY A 345 8.99 -1.12 -3.49
N LYS A 346 9.54 -0.68 -2.35
CA LYS A 346 10.96 -0.89 -2.00
C LYS A 346 11.17 -1.79 -0.78
N ILE A 347 12.26 -2.57 -0.81
CA ILE A 347 12.73 -3.38 0.31
C ILE A 347 13.94 -2.71 0.96
N TYR A 348 13.83 -2.44 2.25
CA TYR A 348 14.84 -1.80 3.09
C TYR A 348 15.47 -2.84 4.01
N LYS A 349 16.74 -3.19 3.77
CA LYS A 349 17.45 -4.24 4.52
C LYS A 349 18.42 -3.68 5.54
N ILE A 350 18.28 -4.13 6.78
CA ILE A 350 19.14 -3.82 7.92
C ILE A 350 19.89 -5.09 8.30
N SER A 351 21.20 -5.10 8.11
CA SER A 351 22.06 -6.17 8.63
C SER A 351 22.34 -5.95 10.12
N LYS A 352 22.47 -7.05 10.88
CA LYS A 352 22.79 -6.98 12.31
C LYS A 352 24.16 -6.34 12.60
N SER A 353 25.12 -6.43 11.68
CA SER A 353 26.41 -5.75 11.83
C SER A 353 26.33 -4.23 11.61
N ASP A 354 25.32 -3.76 10.86
CA ASP A 354 25.00 -2.35 10.69
C ASP A 354 24.00 -1.85 11.76
N PHE A 355 23.50 -2.75 12.62
CA PHE A 355 22.58 -2.47 13.73
C PHE A 355 23.17 -2.95 15.06
N THR A 356 24.23 -2.27 15.47
CA THR A 356 24.88 -2.50 16.76
C THR A 356 24.46 -1.46 17.80
N PHE A 357 24.46 -1.85 19.08
CA PHE A 357 24.22 -0.94 20.20
C PHE A 357 25.17 -1.16 21.38
N ASP A 358 25.32 -0.15 22.22
CA ASP A 358 25.90 -0.25 23.55
C ASP A 358 25.06 0.54 24.57
N GLU A 359 25.52 0.58 25.82
CA GLU A 359 24.86 1.22 26.95
C GLU A 359 24.51 2.69 26.71
N ASN A 360 25.29 3.41 25.89
CA ASN A 360 25.04 4.82 25.60
C ASN A 360 23.83 5.01 24.68
N ASN A 361 23.39 3.98 23.95
CA ASN A 361 22.22 4.03 23.09
C ASN A 361 20.90 3.75 23.85
N LEU A 362 20.98 3.32 25.10
CA LEU A 362 19.83 2.91 25.90
C LEU A 362 19.18 4.09 26.62
N THR A 363 17.84 4.10 26.64
CA THR A 363 17.03 5.08 27.36
C THR A 363 15.84 4.41 28.05
N THR A 364 15.50 4.85 29.25
CA THR A 364 14.27 4.42 29.97
C THR A 364 12.99 4.93 29.31
N VAL A 365 13.11 5.89 28.41
CA VAL A 365 12.03 6.60 27.73
C VAL A 365 12.23 6.46 26.22
N PRO A 366 11.34 5.81 25.46
CA PRO A 366 11.46 5.68 24.01
C PRO A 366 11.32 7.05 23.30
N ASN A 367 11.80 7.15 22.06
CA ASN A 367 11.62 8.34 21.20
C ASN A 367 12.07 9.68 21.83
N THR A 368 13.11 9.67 22.69
CA THR A 368 13.63 10.89 23.33
C THR A 368 14.65 11.64 22.48
N ASN A 369 14.86 12.91 22.83
CA ASN A 369 15.87 13.78 22.23
C ASN A 369 17.29 13.57 22.79
N ALA A 370 17.75 12.32 22.89
CA ALA A 370 19.16 11.96 23.01
C ALA A 370 19.41 10.56 22.44
N VAL A 371 20.56 10.37 21.77
CA VAL A 371 21.07 9.09 21.22
C VAL A 371 20.09 8.26 20.37
N GLY A 372 19.61 8.85 19.27
CA GLY A 372 18.98 8.07 18.20
C GLY A 372 20.00 7.22 17.43
N VAL A 373 19.73 5.93 17.25
CA VAL A 373 20.57 5.05 16.43
C VAL A 373 20.24 5.27 14.96
N TRP A 374 21.27 5.53 14.15
CA TRP A 374 21.17 5.67 12.70
C TRP A 374 21.65 4.41 12.01
N LEU A 375 20.78 3.76 11.25
CA LEU A 375 21.09 2.49 10.60
C LEU A 375 21.50 2.69 9.15
N LYS A 376 22.55 1.98 8.72
CA LYS A 376 22.91 1.82 7.32
C LYS A 376 21.98 0.78 6.68
N VAL A 377 21.35 1.17 5.58
CA VAL A 377 20.31 0.40 4.90
C VAL A 377 20.69 0.19 3.44
N THR A 378 20.58 -1.06 2.99
CA THR A 378 20.57 -1.38 1.56
C THR A 378 19.14 -1.38 1.07
N VAL A 379 18.81 -0.45 0.17
CA VAL A 379 17.54 -0.46 -0.55
C VAL A 379 17.68 -1.39 -1.75
N LYS A 380 16.73 -2.29 -1.94
CA LYS A 380 16.55 -3.00 -3.19
C LYS A 380 15.18 -2.63 -3.76
N ASP A 381 15.15 -2.26 -5.03
CA ASP A 381 13.90 -2.08 -5.76
C ASP A 381 13.18 -3.44 -5.88
N TRP A 382 11.84 -3.48 -5.75
CA TRP A 382 11.10 -4.59 -6.35
C TRP A 382 11.11 -4.42 -7.87
N GLU A 383 11.24 -5.53 -8.59
CA GLU A 383 11.54 -5.54 -10.01
C GLU A 383 10.29 -5.28 -10.85
N VAL A 384 10.26 -4.13 -11.52
CA VAL A 384 9.36 -3.89 -12.65
C VAL A 384 10.02 -4.45 -13.91
N VAL A 385 9.62 -5.66 -14.35
CA VAL A 385 10.17 -6.26 -15.57
C VAL A 385 9.58 -5.61 -16.80
N THR A 386 10.38 -4.76 -17.44
CA THR A 386 10.11 -4.26 -18.79
C THR A 386 10.99 -5.02 -19.78
N VAL A 387 10.44 -6.06 -20.41
CA VAL A 387 11.12 -6.79 -21.50
C VAL A 387 10.94 -6.08 -22.85
N LYS A 388 12.00 -6.11 -23.66
CA LYS A 388 11.93 -5.85 -25.11
C LYS A 388 12.23 -7.15 -25.86
N PRO A 389 11.68 -7.37 -27.07
CA PRO A 389 12.14 -8.45 -27.95
C PRO A 389 13.65 -8.33 -28.22
N ASN A 390 14.31 -9.48 -28.37
CA ASN A 390 15.57 -9.54 -29.10
C ASN A 390 15.24 -9.40 -30.60
N LEU A 391 16.06 -8.63 -31.33
CA LEU A 391 15.76 -8.12 -32.68
C LEU A 391 15.47 -9.21 -33.73
#